data_AF-A0AAC9P7T0-F1
#
_entry.id   AF-A0AAC9P7T0-F1
#
_cell.length_a   1.000
_cell.length_b   1.000
_cell.length_c   1.000
_cell.angle_alpha   90.00
_cell.angle_beta   90.00
_cell.angle_gamma   90.00
#
_symmetry.space_group_name_H-M   'P 1'
#
loop_
_entity.id
_entity.type
_entity.pdbx_description
1 polymer ?
#
loop_
_entity_poly.entity_id
_entity_poly.type
_entity_poly.pdbx_seq_one_letter_code
_entity_poly.pdbx_strand_id
1 'polypeptide(L)'
;MTDHTQAAPGTEHGQSPFEQEMASLIVETLHLETSPQDIEPEARLFGEGLGLDSIDALELSLAISRAYGVNLKSDDAENPAIFASLRALAAHVSAHRT
;
A
#
# COMPACT_ATOMS: atom_id res chain seq x y z
N MET A 1 -19.22 -28.63 18.29
CA MET A 1 -19.76 -27.26 18.41
C MET A 1 -18.59 -26.32 18.24
N THR A 2 -18.13 -26.16 17.00
CA THR A 2 -17.15 -25.13 16.62
C THR A 2 -17.96 -24.11 15.86
N ASP A 3 -18.32 -23.06 16.58
CA ASP A 3 -18.92 -21.87 16.01
C ASP A 3 -17.88 -21.27 15.08
N HIS A 4 -18.07 -21.47 13.78
CA HIS A 4 -17.39 -20.66 12.77
C HIS A 4 -17.95 -19.26 12.93
N THR A 5 -17.25 -18.44 13.71
CA THR A 5 -17.50 -17.00 13.81
C THR A 5 -17.66 -16.45 12.40
N GLN A 6 -18.91 -16.11 12.15
CA GLN A 6 -19.48 -15.37 11.05
C GLN A 6 -18.49 -14.36 10.46
N ALA A 7 -17.94 -14.67 9.28
CA ALA A 7 -17.40 -13.66 8.38
C ALA A 7 -18.57 -12.73 8.00
N ALA A 8 -18.43 -11.45 8.34
CA ALA A 8 -19.42 -10.43 8.05
C ALA A 8 -19.71 -10.35 6.54
N PRO A 9 -20.96 -10.10 6.12
CA PRO A 9 -21.28 -9.78 4.74
C PRO A 9 -21.03 -8.28 4.48
N GLY A 10 -20.09 -7.98 3.58
CA GLY A 10 -19.68 -6.62 3.16
C GLY A 10 -18.15 -6.56 3.18
N THR A 11 -17.43 -6.47 2.06
CA THR A 11 -17.62 -5.49 0.99
C THR A 11 -16.88 -5.95 -0.27
N GLU A 12 -17.32 -5.49 -1.44
CA GLU A 12 -16.69 -5.74 -2.75
C GLU A 12 -15.37 -4.94 -2.91
N HIS A 13 -14.52 -4.91 -1.89
CA HIS A 13 -13.25 -4.17 -1.87
C HIS A 13 -12.12 -5.00 -2.47
N GLY A 14 -12.29 -5.43 -3.72
CA GLY A 14 -11.18 -6.02 -4.47
C GLY A 14 -10.13 -4.94 -4.75
N GLN A 15 -8.85 -5.26 -4.52
CA GLN A 15 -7.75 -4.48 -5.08
C GLN A 15 -7.92 -4.41 -6.61
N SER A 16 -7.79 -3.23 -7.20
CA SER A 16 -7.63 -3.06 -8.64
C SER A 16 -6.34 -3.73 -9.12
N PRO A 17 -6.20 -4.02 -10.42
CA PRO A 17 -4.97 -4.61 -10.95
C PRO A 17 -3.71 -3.80 -10.60
N PHE A 18 -3.82 -2.47 -10.58
CA PHE A 18 -2.70 -1.61 -10.19
C PHE A 18 -2.44 -1.57 -8.69
N GLU A 19 -3.50 -1.66 -7.86
CA GLU A 19 -3.34 -1.81 -6.41
C GLU A 19 -2.65 -3.14 -6.07
N GLN A 20 -2.95 -4.24 -6.79
CA GLN A 20 -2.26 -5.53 -6.66
C GLN A 20 -0.77 -5.46 -7.03
N GLU A 21 -0.45 -4.77 -8.11
CA GLU A 21 0.93 -4.54 -8.55
C GLU A 21 1.69 -3.71 -7.49
N MET A 22 1.07 -2.65 -6.98
CA MET A 22 1.64 -1.83 -5.91
C MET A 22 1.79 -2.61 -4.60
N ALA A 23 0.81 -3.42 -4.22
CA ALA A 23 0.91 -4.29 -3.05
C ALA A 23 2.06 -5.28 -3.19
N SER A 24 2.24 -5.85 -4.39
CA SER A 24 3.34 -6.77 -4.67
C SER A 24 4.69 -6.06 -4.55
N LEU A 25 4.81 -4.86 -5.11
CA LEU A 25 6.01 -4.04 -4.97
C LEU A 25 6.32 -3.73 -3.50
N ILE A 26 5.32 -3.41 -2.69
CA ILE A 26 5.50 -3.13 -1.25
C ILE A 26 6.02 -4.38 -0.53
N VAL A 27 5.36 -5.52 -0.72
CA VAL A 27 5.75 -6.79 -0.08
C VAL A 27 7.16 -7.21 -0.49
N GLU A 28 7.49 -7.12 -1.77
CA GLU A 28 8.80 -7.50 -2.30
C GLU A 28 9.90 -6.53 -1.84
N THR A 29 9.63 -5.23 -1.83
CA THR A 29 10.61 -4.20 -1.43
C THR A 29 10.92 -4.30 0.06
N LEU A 30 9.87 -4.42 0.88
CA LEU A 30 9.97 -4.39 2.34
C LEU A 30 10.07 -5.79 2.96
N HIS A 31 10.13 -6.84 2.13
CA HIS A 31 10.22 -8.24 2.54
C HIS A 31 9.17 -8.63 3.61
N LEU A 32 7.93 -8.17 3.42
CA LEU A 32 6.86 -8.40 4.40
C LEU A 32 6.45 -9.88 4.43
N GLU A 33 6.06 -10.37 5.61
CA GLU A 33 5.55 -11.74 5.78
C GLU A 33 4.08 -11.90 5.31
N THR A 34 3.47 -10.83 4.81
CA THR A 34 2.07 -10.83 4.34
C THR A 34 1.99 -10.97 2.82
N SER A 35 0.91 -11.57 2.32
CA SER A 35 0.71 -11.66 0.86
C SER A 35 0.19 -10.33 0.31
N PRO A 36 0.55 -9.95 -0.94
CA PRO A 36 0.05 -8.73 -1.56
C PRO A 36 -1.49 -8.65 -1.58
N GLN A 37 -2.16 -9.77 -1.81
CA GLN A 37 -3.62 -9.90 -1.83
C GLN A 37 -4.28 -9.72 -0.45
N ASP A 38 -3.52 -9.87 0.64
CA ASP A 38 -4.02 -9.72 2.02
C ASP A 38 -3.92 -8.26 2.49
N ILE A 39 -3.26 -7.38 1.73
CA ILE A 39 -3.16 -5.95 2.04
C ILE A 39 -4.49 -5.26 1.74
N GLU A 40 -5.17 -4.79 2.78
CA GLU A 40 -6.43 -4.07 2.60
C GLU A 40 -6.17 -2.70 1.93
N PRO A 41 -6.80 -2.38 0.78
CA PRO A 41 -6.51 -1.17 -0.01
C PRO A 41 -6.78 0.14 0.73
N GLU A 42 -7.73 0.14 1.66
CA GLU A 42 -8.12 1.31 2.45
C GLU A 42 -7.47 1.35 3.84
N ALA A 43 -6.75 0.31 4.24
CA ALA A 43 -6.09 0.28 5.54
C ALA A 43 -4.85 1.18 5.57
N ARG A 44 -4.47 1.59 6.78
CA ARG A 44 -3.25 2.37 7.00
C ARG A 44 -2.02 1.55 6.60
N LEU A 45 -1.10 2.15 5.85
CA LEU A 45 0.19 1.50 5.57
C LEU A 45 1.16 1.66 6.76
N PHE A 46 1.22 2.84 7.36
CA PHE A 46 2.19 3.14 8.43
C PHE A 46 1.57 3.04 9.82
N GLY A 47 2.40 2.67 10.80
CA GLY A 47 1.99 2.54 12.20
C GLY A 47 1.09 1.32 12.43
N GLU A 48 -0.13 1.53 12.96
CA GLU A 48 -1.02 0.44 13.40
C GLU A 48 -1.63 -0.42 12.29
N GLY A 49 -1.44 -0.08 11.02
CA GLY A 49 -1.96 -0.87 9.90
C GLY A 49 -0.98 -1.94 9.45
N LEU A 50 -0.27 -1.73 8.33
CA LEU A 50 0.74 -2.68 7.84
C LEU A 50 2.03 -2.73 8.69
N GLY A 51 2.16 -1.86 9.70
CA GLY A 51 3.31 -1.86 10.59
C GLY A 51 4.52 -1.10 10.06
N LEU A 52 4.41 -0.41 8.92
CA LEU A 52 5.55 0.24 8.29
C LEU A 52 6.08 1.41 9.12
N ASP A 53 7.40 1.57 9.10
CA ASP A 53 8.11 2.67 9.73
C ASP A 53 8.58 3.74 8.72
N SER A 54 9.29 4.76 9.21
CA SER A 54 9.78 5.85 8.36
C SER A 54 10.93 5.45 7.43
N ILE A 55 11.65 4.37 7.75
CA ILE A 55 12.73 3.81 6.90
C ILE A 55 12.08 3.05 5.74
N ASP A 56 11.05 2.26 6.03
CA ASP A 56 10.26 1.56 5.02
C ASP A 56 9.65 2.53 4.00
N ALA A 57 9.13 3.68 4.46
CA ALA A 57 8.61 4.74 3.60
C ALA A 57 9.66 5.22 2.58
N LEU A 58 10.91 5.40 3.04
CA LEU A 58 12.02 5.86 2.22
C LEU A 58 12.38 4.80 1.18
N GLU A 59 12.48 3.54 1.59
CA GLU A 59 12.81 2.44 0.69
C GLU A 59 11.72 2.25 -0.39
N LEU A 60 10.46 2.28 0.02
CA LEU A 60 9.31 2.23 -0.89
C LEU A 60 9.28 3.42 -1.86
N SER A 61 9.56 4.63 -1.38
CA SER A 61 9.62 5.83 -2.24
C SER A 61 10.68 5.70 -3.33
N LEU A 62 11.84 5.13 -2.98
CA LEU A 62 12.93 4.88 -3.91
C LEU A 62 12.57 3.78 -4.91
N ALA A 63 11.93 2.70 -4.46
CA ALA A 63 11.45 1.63 -5.33
C ALA A 63 10.43 2.15 -6.36
N ILE A 64 9.44 2.95 -5.92
CA ILE A 64 8.44 3.58 -6.78
C ILE A 64 9.09 4.53 -7.78
N SER A 65 10.06 5.34 -7.35
CA SER A 65 10.79 6.24 -8.24
C SER A 65 11.54 5.50 -9.34
N ARG A 66 12.11 4.33 -9.01
CA ARG A 66 12.81 3.48 -9.99
C ARG A 66 11.86 2.72 -10.91
N ALA A 67 10.75 2.21 -10.38
CA ALA A 67 9.80 1.40 -11.13
C ALA A 67 8.89 2.23 -12.05
N TYR A 68 8.41 3.38 -11.57
CA TYR A 68 7.39 4.18 -12.25
C TYR A 68 7.84 5.61 -12.61
N GLY A 69 9.06 6.01 -12.25
CA GLY A 69 9.54 7.38 -12.48
C GLY A 69 8.90 8.44 -11.57
N VAL A 70 8.12 8.03 -10.56
CA VAL A 70 7.39 8.94 -9.66
C VAL A 70 8.24 9.25 -8.42
N ASN A 71 8.53 10.53 -8.18
CA ASN A 71 9.34 10.95 -7.04
C ASN A 71 8.47 11.43 -5.87
N LEU A 72 8.46 10.65 -4.78
CA LEU A 72 7.78 10.99 -3.53
C LEU A 72 8.78 11.68 -2.59
N LYS A 73 8.82 13.01 -2.60
CA LYS A 73 9.80 13.78 -1.81
C LYS A 73 9.35 13.88 -0.36
N SER A 74 10.24 13.68 0.61
CA SER A 74 9.90 13.73 2.05
C SER A 74 9.22 15.03 2.52
N ASP A 75 9.53 16.17 1.91
CA ASP A 75 8.94 17.49 2.24
C ASP A 75 7.62 17.79 1.53
N ASP A 76 7.08 16.87 0.72
CA ASP A 76 5.77 17.08 0.10
C ASP A 76 4.65 17.04 1.13
N ALA A 77 3.83 18.10 1.16
CA ALA A 77 2.68 18.21 2.05
C ALA A 77 1.62 17.12 1.78
N GLU A 78 1.66 16.51 0.60
CA GLU A 78 0.77 15.42 0.22
C GLU A 78 1.24 14.05 0.70
N ASN A 79 2.49 13.88 1.15
CA ASN A 79 3.01 12.58 1.62
C ASN A 79 2.11 11.89 2.64
N PRO A 80 1.62 12.55 3.70
CA PRO A 80 0.74 11.89 4.67
C PRO A 80 -0.54 11.35 4.03
N ALA A 81 -1.05 12.00 2.97
CA ALA A 81 -2.22 11.55 2.23
C ALA A 81 -1.86 10.43 1.24
N ILE A 82 -0.74 10.53 0.54
CA ILE A 82 -0.26 9.53 -0.43
C ILE A 82 0.06 8.21 0.28
N PHE A 83 0.75 8.29 1.42
CA PHE A 83 1.13 7.14 2.24
C PHE A 83 0.02 6.70 3.21
N ALA A 84 -1.18 7.30 3.14
CA ALA A 84 -2.28 6.97 4.03
C ALA A 84 -2.74 5.53 3.86
N SER A 85 -2.84 5.05 2.61
CA SER A 85 -3.31 3.70 2.27
C SER A 85 -2.74 3.24 0.94
N LEU A 86 -2.83 1.93 0.66
CA LEU A 86 -2.42 1.36 -0.63
C LEU A 86 -3.15 2.03 -1.79
N ARG A 87 -4.46 2.28 -1.64
CA ARG A 87 -5.27 2.97 -2.65
C ARG A 87 -4.79 4.39 -2.92
N ALA A 88 -4.50 5.17 -1.88
CA ALA A 88 -4.01 6.53 -2.05
C ALA A 88 -2.65 6.56 -2.76
N LEU A 89 -1.76 5.64 -2.38
CA LEU A 89 -0.45 5.48 -3.00
C LEU A 89 -0.59 5.08 -4.47
N ALA A 90 -1.39 4.06 -4.77
CA ALA A 90 -1.64 3.59 -6.12
C ALA A 90 -2.31 4.68 -6.98
N ALA A 91 -3.27 5.43 -6.45
CA ALA A 91 -3.89 6.54 -7.16
C ALA A 91 -2.87 7.62 -7.52
N HIS A 92 -1.99 8.00 -6.58
CA HIS A 92 -0.97 9.00 -6.83
C HIS A 92 0.05 8.54 -7.87
N VAL A 93 0.56 7.31 -7.75
CA VAL A 93 1.52 6.75 -8.70
C VAL A 93 0.89 6.58 -10.08
N SER A 94 -0.34 6.08 -10.17
CA SER A 94 -1.03 5.93 -11.46
C SER A 94 -1.29 7.27 -12.16
N ALA A 95 -1.45 8.36 -11.41
CA ALA A 95 -1.65 9.69 -11.97
C ALA A 95 -0.35 10.34 -12.48
N HIS A 96 0.80 9.94 -11.95
CA HIS A 96 2.10 10.57 -12.22
C HIS A 96 3.11 9.66 -12.95
N ARG A 97 2.82 8.36 -13.10
CA ARG A 97 3.65 7.44 -13.90
C ARG A 97 3.73 7.93 -15.35
N THR A 98 4.91 7.82 -15.95
CA THR A 98 5.18 8.21 -17.34
C THR A 98 5.46 7.02 -18.24
#